data_AF-A0A952CPZ9-F1
#
_entry.id   AF-A0A952CPZ9-F1
#
_cell.length_a   1.000
_cell.length_b   1.000
_cell.length_c   1.000
_cell.angle_alpha   90.00
_cell.angle_beta   90.00
_cell.angle_gamma   90.00
#
_symmetry.space_group_name_H-M   'P 1'
#
loop_
_entity.id
_entity.type
_entity.pdbx_description
1 polymer ?
#
loop_
_entity_poly.entity_id
_entity_poly.type
_entity_poly.pdbx_seq_one_letter_code
_entity_poly.pdbx_strand_id
1 'polypeptide(L)' 'MKGMMNKTVVLAIVLSLGFFACTSSPKGNVLTPHAFKAGRNDKKDEILLDVRTADEYKDGHIKGALNIDWY' A
#
# COMPACT_ATOMS: atom_id res chain seq x y z
N MET A 1 1.65 48.67 -15.21
CA MET A 1 1.83 47.34 -14.57
C MET A 1 0.78 46.36 -15.10
N LYS A 2 0.96 45.80 -16.32
CA LYS A 2 0.01 44.80 -16.89
C LYS A 2 0.69 43.54 -17.46
N GLY A 3 2.02 43.48 -17.47
CA GLY A 3 2.80 42.36 -18.05
C GLY A 3 3.44 41.40 -17.04
N MET A 4 3.38 41.68 -15.73
CA MET A 4 4.02 40.85 -14.71
C MET A 4 3.07 39.81 -14.10
N MET A 5 1.76 40.11 -14.07
CA MET A 5 0.75 39.24 -13.45
C MET A 5 0.46 37.97 -14.27
N ASN A 6 0.77 37.91 -15.57
CA ASN A 6 0.59 36.68 -16.35
C ASN A 6 1.76 35.69 -16.22
N LYS A 7 3.01 36.16 -16.11
CA LYS A 7 4.20 35.30 -15.99
C LYS A 7 4.27 34.65 -14.63
N THR A 8 3.96 35.39 -13.57
CA THR A 8 3.92 34.87 -12.20
C THR A 8 2.76 33.89 -12.00
N VAL A 9 1.60 34.15 -12.61
CA VAL A 9 0.46 33.21 -12.58
C VAL A 9 0.75 31.95 -13.38
N VAL A 10 1.36 32.07 -14.57
CA VAL A 10 1.77 30.90 -15.37
C VAL A 10 2.82 30.08 -14.63
N LEU A 11 3.81 30.71 -13.99
CA LEU A 11 4.83 30.02 -13.20
C LEU A 11 4.21 29.29 -11.99
N ALA A 12 3.24 29.92 -11.31
CA ALA A 12 2.53 29.32 -10.19
C ALA A 12 1.64 28.13 -10.60
N ILE A 13 1.02 28.18 -11.78
CA ILE A 13 0.21 27.09 -12.34
C ILE A 13 1.10 25.92 -12.79
N VAL A 14 2.25 26.19 -13.42
CA VAL A 14 3.20 25.14 -13.81
C VAL A 14 3.79 24.45 -12.59
N LEU A 15 4.04 25.18 -11.50
CA LEU A 15 4.52 24.61 -10.23
C LEU A 15 3.47 23.72 -9.55
N SER A 16 2.18 24.02 -9.71
CA SER A 16 1.10 23.26 -9.05
C SER A 16 0.74 21.97 -9.78
N LEU A 17 0.93 21.89 -11.10
CA LEU A 17 0.69 20.66 -11.88
C LEU A 17 1.80 19.61 -11.77
N GLY A 18 2.97 19.97 -11.22
CA GLY A 18 4.12 19.06 -11.05
C GLY A 18 3.99 18.05 -9.90
N PHE A 19 2.94 18.12 -9.09
CA PHE A 19 2.77 17.27 -7.90
C PHE A 19 1.88 16.04 -8.09
N PHE A 20 1.40 15.76 -9.30
CA PHE A 20 0.73 14.48 -9.60
C PHE A 20 1.78 13.37 -9.78
N ALA A 21 2.41 13.00 -8.66
CA ALA A 21 3.23 11.80 -8.58
C ALA A 21 2.36 10.60 -9.00
N CYS A 22 2.78 9.90 -10.06
CA CYS A 22 2.12 8.70 -10.50
C CYS A 22 2.34 7.61 -9.44
N THR A 23 1.29 7.28 -8.70
CA THR A 23 1.29 6.09 -7.84
C THR A 23 1.03 4.89 -8.73
N SER A 24 2.08 4.14 -9.08
CA SER A 24 1.90 2.84 -9.72
C SER A 24 1.35 1.87 -8.66
N SER A 25 0.03 1.80 -8.53
CA SER A 25 -0.62 0.82 -7.68
C SER A 25 -0.18 -0.59 -8.10
N PRO A 26 0.21 -1.46 -7.15
CA PRO A 26 0.53 -2.86 -7.45
C PRO A 26 -0.64 -3.48 -8.21
N LYS A 27 -0.39 -4.06 -9.38
CA LYS A 27 -1.41 -4.83 -10.10
C LYS A 27 -1.55 -6.19 -9.42
N GLY A 28 -2.74 -6.48 -8.90
CA GLY A 28 -3.12 -7.79 -8.34
C GLY A 28 -3.44 -7.77 -6.85
N ASN A 29 -3.68 -8.96 -6.28
CA ASN A 29 -4.02 -9.16 -4.86
C ASN A 29 -2.79 -9.19 -3.94
N VAL A 30 -1.68 -8.58 -4.36
CA VAL A 30 -0.41 -8.57 -3.62
C VAL A 30 -0.33 -7.27 -2.82
N LEU A 31 -0.28 -7.38 -1.50
CA LEU A 31 -0.17 -6.24 -0.59
C LEU A 31 1.28 -5.97 -0.21
N THR A 32 1.65 -4.69 -0.12
CA THR A 32 2.91 -4.30 0.53
C THR A 32 2.83 -4.58 2.04
N PRO A 33 3.95 -4.76 2.76
CA PRO A 33 3.91 -4.96 4.22
C PRO A 33 3.19 -3.82 4.95
N HIS A 34 3.34 -2.59 4.48
CA HIS A 34 2.65 -1.42 5.01
C HIS A 34 1.12 -1.52 4.80
N ALA A 35 0.67 -1.83 3.59
CA ALA A 35 -0.75 -1.99 3.27
C ALA A 35 -1.39 -3.17 4.03
N PHE A 36 -0.67 -4.28 4.14
CA PHE A 36 -1.10 -5.43 4.93
C PHE A 36 -1.29 -5.08 6.41
N LYS A 37 -0.32 -4.41 7.02
CA LYS A 37 -0.41 -3.98 8.42
C LYS A 37 -1.58 -2.99 8.64
N ALA A 38 -1.80 -2.08 7.71
CA ALA A 38 -2.91 -1.13 7.78
C ALA A 38 -4.28 -1.81 7.64
N GLY A 39 -4.40 -2.83 6.79
CA GLY A 39 -5.65 -3.56 6.55
C GLY A 39 -6.10 -4.44 7.72
N ARG A 40 -5.16 -4.90 8.56
CA ARG A 40 -5.39 -5.87 9.65
C ARG A 40 -6.00 -5.30 10.93
N ASN A 41 -6.23 -4.00 11.04
CA ASN A 41 -6.75 -3.38 12.26
C ASN A 41 -8.25 -3.68 12.47
N ASP A 42 -8.55 -4.45 13.52
CA ASP A 42 -9.86 -4.68 14.15
C ASP A 42 -11.02 -5.17 13.29
N LYS A 43 -10.76 -5.69 12.09
CA LYS A 43 -11.79 -6.39 11.33
C LYS A 43 -11.98 -7.79 11.90
N LYS A 44 -13.07 -7.96 12.67
CA LYS A 44 -13.43 -9.25 13.27
C LYS A 44 -13.76 -10.35 12.27
N ASP A 45 -13.94 -9.99 11.00
CA ASP A 45 -14.38 -10.91 9.94
C ASP A 45 -13.24 -11.35 8.99
N GLU A 46 -11.97 -11.04 9.32
CA GLU A 46 -10.82 -11.42 8.48
C GLU A 46 -10.06 -12.63 9.06
N ILE A 47 -9.79 -13.63 8.22
CA ILE A 47 -8.93 -14.78 8.55
C ILE A 47 -7.59 -14.58 7.84
N LEU A 48 -6.49 -14.65 8.60
CA LEU A 48 -5.16 -14.77 8.02
C LEU A 48 -4.83 -16.25 7.86
N LEU A 49 -4.58 -16.68 6.63
CA LEU A 49 -4.20 -18.06 6.33
C LEU A 49 -2.72 -18.14 5.93
N ASP A 50 -1.98 -19.05 6.56
CA ASP A 50 -0.59 -19.39 6.24
C ASP A 50 -0.56 -20.78 5.61
N VAL A 51 -0.30 -20.83 4.30
CA VAL A 51 -0.35 -22.06 3.49
C VAL A 51 1.01 -22.76 3.33
N ARG A 52 1.99 -22.36 4.14
CA ARG A 52 3.32 -23.00 4.20
C ARG A 52 3.26 -24.32 4.97
N THR A 53 4.36 -25.05 4.95
CA THR A 53 4.50 -26.29 5.73
C THR A 53 4.37 -26.03 7.23
N ALA A 54 3.95 -27.04 7.98
CA ALA A 54 3.82 -26.94 9.43
C ALA A 54 5.14 -26.55 10.12
N ASP A 55 6.29 -26.97 9.60
CA ASP A 55 7.60 -26.66 10.18
C ASP A 55 8.01 -25.21 9.95
N GLU A 56 7.81 -24.66 8.74
CA GLU A 56 8.02 -23.23 8.47
C GLU A 56 7.10 -22.33 9.32
N TYR A 57 5.88 -22.79 9.60
CA TYR A 57 4.96 -22.09 10.47
C TYR A 57 5.44 -22.07 11.93
N LYS A 58 5.95 -23.20 12.44
CA LYS A 58 6.50 -23.32 13.80
C LYS A 58 7.73 -22.45 14.00
N ASP A 59 8.59 -22.35 12.99
CA ASP A 59 9.82 -21.54 13.03
C ASP A 59 9.53 -20.03 13.10
N GLY A 60 8.37 -19.61 12.60
CA GLY A 60 7.89 -18.24 12.75
C GLY A 60 6.75 -17.89 11.80
N HIS A 61 5.75 -17.18 12.32
CA HIS A 61 4.59 -16.75 11.55
C HIS A 61 4.00 -15.43 12.08
N ILE A 62 3.15 -14.81 11.26
CA ILE A 62 2.41 -13.60 11.65
C ILE A 62 1.36 -13.97 12.70
N LYS A 63 1.35 -13.26 13.83
CA LYS A 63 0.42 -13.53 14.93
C LYS A 63 -1.05 -13.55 14.47
N GLY A 64 -1.77 -14.58 14.91
CA GLY A 64 -3.19 -14.78 14.56
C GLY A 64 -3.42 -15.39 13.18
N ALA A 65 -2.36 -15.84 12.49
CA ALA A 65 -2.50 -16.72 11.34
C ALA A 65 -3.07 -18.08 11.75
N LEU A 66 -3.80 -18.72 10.83
CA LEU A 66 -4.14 -20.14 10.86
C LEU A 66 -3.28 -20.84 9.82
N ASN A 67 -2.59 -21.91 10.22
CA ASN A 67 -1.85 -22.73 9.27
C ASN A 67 -2.76 -23.79 8.63
N ILE A 68 -2.72 -23.88 7.30
CA ILE A 68 -3.22 -25.03 6.55
C ILE A 68 -2.06 -25.50 5.68
N ASP A 69 -1.41 -26.58 6.08
CA ASP A 69 -0.40 -27.23 5.28
C ASP A 69 -1.08 -27.87 4.06
N TRP A 70 -0.81 -27.34 2.87
CA TRP A 70 -1.45 -27.76 1.60
C TRP A 70 -0.55 -28.66 0.74
N TYR A 71 0.58 -29.10 1.29
CA TYR A 71 1.53 -29.99 0.61
C TYR A 71 1.34 -31.46 0.97
#